data_AF-A0A073J4J0-F1
#
_entry.id   AF-A0A073J4J0-F1
#
_cell.length_a   1.000
_cell.length_b   1.000
_cell.length_c   1.000
_cell.angle_alpha   90.00
_cell.angle_beta   90.00
_cell.angle_gamma   90.00
#
_symmetry.space_group_name_H-M   'P 1'
#
loop_
_entity.id
_entity.type
_entity.pdbx_description
1 polymer ?
#
loop_
_entity_poly.entity_id
_entity_poly.type
_entity_poly.pdbx_seq_one_letter_code
_entity_poly.pdbx_strand_id
1 'polypeptide(L)'
;MSISQKFFCALLLLALSISPAAALTDKKIDISKLRGPKISELSMLIISNPDAQIMAAEAGELDIIGDIARPSDIDRLAKNKNLQMSIARGFHAFFLLLNNKKSPWDDAALRRAAAMSIDRSGIVRMIFSGYCEPINSWLPPVSPWAPAGGAQDIYNPQAARALLKKRGYSWNMAGRLVAPDGKEMPAMKLLTPLARVSPTTAELAQTIADSLSSAGFPVETEPMDFSTMINRLDRKDYSMAVLAWSMGRNPDSLYSFYHSSMDFDGGYNMTGTCDARLDRSLEALRGAPDEASARKAAREAQRALLELMPSIPIYSRFSVTAVSKKWKNIFTTESSTADNMWTLLAAEPRGGVGRPLTMLLPEEPRNLNPFTASSAYSWQALGVIYESLLTTDPYTLENMDAIASSWKVAVAGSGRARHTELTFKIKRGLRWNDGSPLTARDIKATVDFLRRNKIPRFFDAVKNIKRIETPDDHTLRVVMEDVSYWYLDNVAGLPAMPAKVVNAVRDWQNWDPLAGGGEAGPAGLIGSGPFMLKGYRAGEYLLFERNPHYRLLEGAVK
;
A
#
# COMPACT_ATOMS: atom_id res chain seq x y z
N MET A 1 -25.19 27.23 -13.82
CA MET A 1 -25.10 26.72 -12.43
C MET A 1 -25.81 27.68 -11.50
N SER A 2 -26.81 27.22 -10.75
CA SER A 2 -27.60 28.09 -9.88
C SER A 2 -26.80 28.48 -8.63
N ILE A 3 -27.13 29.64 -8.05
CA ILE A 3 -26.48 30.23 -6.87
C ILE A 3 -26.54 29.30 -5.65
N SER A 4 -27.48 28.34 -5.63
CA SER A 4 -27.59 27.31 -4.59
C SER A 4 -26.47 26.26 -4.62
N GLN A 5 -25.91 25.90 -5.79
CA GLN A 5 -24.76 24.98 -5.88
C GLN A 5 -23.45 25.60 -5.41
N LYS A 6 -23.28 26.93 -5.53
CA LYS A 6 -22.08 27.63 -5.07
C LYS A 6 -22.01 27.74 -3.54
N PHE A 7 -23.14 27.80 -2.86
CA PHE A 7 -23.19 27.86 -1.39
C PHE A 7 -22.93 26.51 -0.70
N PHE A 8 -23.30 25.39 -1.34
CA PHE A 8 -23.05 24.06 -0.77
C PHE A 8 -21.56 23.65 -0.88
N CYS A 9 -20.87 24.03 -1.96
CA CYS A 9 -19.42 23.80 -2.10
C CYS A 9 -18.55 24.65 -1.15
N ALA A 10 -19.01 25.85 -0.77
CA ALA A 10 -18.26 26.73 0.13
C ALA A 10 -18.27 26.24 1.59
N LEU A 11 -19.36 25.59 2.03
CA LEU A 11 -19.45 25.01 3.37
C LEU A 11 -18.59 23.75 3.55
N LEU A 12 -18.36 22.97 2.49
CA LEU A 12 -17.44 21.82 2.54
C LEU A 12 -15.97 22.24 2.53
N LEU A 13 -15.61 23.33 1.85
CA LEU A 13 -14.24 23.87 1.87
C LEU A 13 -13.89 24.52 3.22
N LEU A 14 -14.85 25.13 3.93
CA LEU A 14 -14.63 25.52 5.32
C LEU A 14 -14.62 24.31 6.27
N ALA A 15 -15.42 23.28 6.01
CA ALA A 15 -15.37 22.04 6.80
C ALA A 15 -14.10 21.20 6.58
N LEU A 16 -13.32 21.46 5.52
CA LEU A 16 -12.00 20.85 5.27
C LEU A 16 -10.82 21.68 5.82
N SER A 17 -11.08 22.87 6.36
CA SER A 17 -10.15 23.56 7.28
C SER A 17 -10.29 23.05 8.72
N ILE A 18 -11.25 22.16 8.95
CA ILE A 18 -11.31 21.29 10.10
C ILE A 18 -10.59 20.00 9.67
N SER A 19 -9.57 19.57 10.42
CA SER A 19 -8.83 18.34 10.13
C SER A 19 -9.78 17.20 9.70
N PRO A 20 -9.39 16.33 8.73
CA PRO A 20 -10.20 15.18 8.30
C PRO A 20 -10.58 14.22 9.45
N ALA A 21 -10.01 14.41 10.65
CA ALA A 21 -10.29 13.73 11.89
C ALA A 21 -11.58 14.19 12.63
N ALA A 22 -12.29 15.24 12.21
CA ALA A 22 -13.29 15.90 13.07
C ALA A 22 -14.70 15.30 13.11
N ALA A 23 -14.93 14.09 12.60
CA ALA A 23 -16.23 13.41 12.71
C ALA A 23 -16.22 12.06 13.44
N LEU A 24 -15.15 11.73 14.17
CA LEU A 24 -15.10 10.55 15.05
C LEU A 24 -14.43 10.91 16.38
N THR A 25 -15.12 11.67 17.23
CA THR A 25 -14.79 11.75 18.66
C THR A 25 -15.26 10.49 19.39
N ASP A 26 -14.77 9.31 18.98
CA ASP A 26 -14.61 8.24 19.96
C ASP A 26 -13.26 8.51 20.65
N LYS A 27 -13.22 8.45 21.99
CA LYS A 27 -11.98 8.63 22.76
C LYS A 27 -10.86 7.83 22.10
N LYS A 28 -9.69 8.44 21.91
CA LYS A 28 -8.48 7.77 21.38
C LYS A 28 -8.38 6.37 22.01
N ILE A 29 -8.51 5.34 21.18
CA ILE A 29 -8.47 3.96 21.66
C ILE A 29 -7.06 3.70 22.16
N ASP A 30 -6.97 3.39 23.44
CA ASP A 30 -5.72 3.02 24.09
C ASP A 30 -5.36 1.58 23.71
N ILE A 31 -4.61 1.45 22.61
CA ILE A 31 -4.20 0.16 22.05
C ILE A 31 -3.39 -0.69 23.04
N SER A 32 -2.72 -0.07 24.01
CA SER A 32 -1.96 -0.77 25.07
C SER A 32 -2.86 -1.56 26.04
N LYS A 33 -4.16 -1.24 26.08
CA LYS A 33 -5.16 -1.91 26.91
C LYS A 33 -5.88 -3.06 26.20
N LEU A 34 -5.66 -3.23 24.90
CA LEU A 34 -6.23 -4.36 24.17
C LEU A 34 -5.57 -5.66 24.66
N ARG A 35 -6.38 -6.69 24.88
CA ARG A 35 -5.92 -8.02 25.35
C ARG A 35 -6.29 -9.13 24.37
N GLY A 36 -7.24 -8.87 23.49
CA GLY A 36 -7.73 -9.76 22.45
C GLY A 36 -9.06 -9.26 21.90
N PRO A 37 -9.58 -9.87 20.83
CA PRO A 37 -10.80 -9.40 20.21
C PRO A 37 -12.01 -9.65 21.14
N LYS A 38 -12.88 -8.65 21.20
CA LYS A 38 -14.19 -8.76 21.85
C LYS A 38 -15.25 -9.38 20.92
N ILE A 39 -14.92 -9.48 19.64
CA ILE A 39 -15.68 -10.18 18.62
C ILE A 39 -15.51 -11.69 18.84
N SER A 40 -16.62 -12.42 18.98
CA SER A 40 -16.58 -13.89 19.10
C SER A 40 -16.37 -14.57 17.75
N GLU A 41 -17.05 -14.09 16.71
CA GLU A 41 -16.97 -14.61 15.35
C GLU A 41 -16.85 -13.47 14.34
N LEU A 42 -15.99 -13.65 13.35
CA LEU A 42 -15.79 -12.74 12.22
C LEU A 42 -16.18 -13.49 10.96
N SER A 43 -17.09 -12.93 10.17
CA SER A 43 -17.50 -13.48 8.88
C SER A 43 -17.06 -12.53 7.78
N MET A 44 -16.17 -12.99 6.91
CA MET A 44 -15.78 -12.29 5.70
C MET A 44 -16.67 -12.75 4.55
N LEU A 45 -17.63 -11.91 4.14
CA LEU A 45 -18.61 -12.22 3.10
C LEU A 45 -18.03 -11.95 1.71
N ILE A 46 -18.13 -12.93 0.82
CA ILE A 46 -17.63 -12.86 -0.55
C ILE A 46 -18.70 -12.20 -1.42
N ILE A 47 -18.46 -10.96 -1.85
CA ILE A 47 -19.40 -10.23 -2.72
C ILE A 47 -18.61 -9.48 -3.78
N SER A 48 -18.60 -9.99 -5.02
CA SER A 48 -17.77 -9.41 -6.09
C SER A 48 -18.41 -8.29 -6.89
N ASN A 49 -19.74 -8.20 -6.90
CA ASN A 49 -20.43 -7.12 -7.60
C ASN A 49 -20.51 -5.86 -6.71
N PRO A 50 -19.95 -4.71 -7.13
CA PRO A 50 -19.94 -3.50 -6.30
C PRO A 50 -21.33 -3.00 -5.89
N ASP A 51 -22.33 -3.06 -6.77
CA ASP A 51 -23.70 -2.63 -6.42
C ASP A 51 -24.32 -3.54 -5.36
N ALA A 52 -24.04 -4.86 -5.43
CA ALA A 52 -24.44 -5.81 -4.40
C ALA A 52 -23.75 -5.55 -3.06
N GLN A 53 -22.48 -5.14 -3.05
CA GLN A 53 -21.78 -4.74 -1.82
C GLN A 53 -22.47 -3.56 -1.15
N ILE A 54 -22.84 -2.54 -1.91
CA ILE A 54 -23.57 -1.37 -1.41
C ILE A 54 -24.95 -1.77 -0.86
N MET A 55 -25.71 -2.60 -1.60
CA MET A 55 -27.02 -3.09 -1.15
C MET A 55 -26.93 -3.92 0.13
N ALA A 56 -25.94 -4.81 0.25
CA ALA A 56 -25.71 -5.60 1.45
C ALA A 56 -25.36 -4.73 2.68
N ALA A 57 -24.55 -3.68 2.49
CA ALA A 57 -24.27 -2.70 3.54
C ALA A 57 -25.52 -1.92 3.97
N GLU A 58 -26.39 -1.52 3.03
CA GLU A 58 -27.64 -0.83 3.34
C GLU A 58 -28.66 -1.72 4.06
N ALA A 59 -28.75 -2.99 3.67
CA ALA A 59 -29.57 -4.01 4.32
C ALA A 59 -29.04 -4.39 5.71
N GLY A 60 -27.79 -4.03 6.03
CA GLY A 60 -27.13 -4.33 7.30
C GLY A 60 -26.63 -5.78 7.39
N GLU A 61 -26.43 -6.43 6.23
CA GLU A 61 -25.75 -7.72 6.08
C GLU A 61 -24.23 -7.59 6.20
N LEU A 62 -23.68 -6.43 5.83
CA LEU A 62 -22.28 -6.05 6.04
C LEU A 62 -22.17 -5.01 7.15
N ASP A 63 -21.30 -5.28 8.13
CA ASP A 63 -20.95 -4.34 9.19
C ASP A 63 -19.77 -3.45 8.87
N ILE A 64 -18.83 -3.95 8.06
CA ILE A 64 -17.70 -3.17 7.57
C ILE A 64 -17.61 -3.41 6.07
N ILE A 65 -17.72 -2.33 5.31
CA ILE A 65 -17.43 -2.30 3.87
C ILE A 65 -16.19 -1.43 3.64
N GLY A 66 -15.17 -2.08 3.07
CA GLY A 66 -13.86 -1.51 2.76
C GLY A 66 -13.78 -0.89 1.37
N ASP A 67 -12.76 -0.07 1.13
CA ASP A 67 -12.31 0.39 -0.20
C ASP A 67 -13.39 0.98 -1.14
N ILE A 68 -14.34 1.76 -0.60
CA ILE A 68 -15.42 2.36 -1.39
C ILE A 68 -14.83 3.41 -2.34
N ALA A 69 -14.83 3.13 -3.65
CA ALA A 69 -14.14 3.96 -4.64
C ALA A 69 -15.06 4.95 -5.39
N ARG A 70 -16.35 4.65 -5.55
CA ARG A 70 -17.28 5.47 -6.36
C ARG A 70 -17.85 6.61 -5.52
N PRO A 71 -17.69 7.89 -5.91
CA PRO A 71 -18.26 9.02 -5.17
C PRO A 71 -19.77 8.91 -4.91
N SER A 72 -20.53 8.40 -5.88
CA SER A 72 -21.98 8.18 -5.74
C SER A 72 -22.33 7.20 -4.62
N ASP A 73 -21.50 6.17 -4.41
CA ASP A 73 -21.71 5.18 -3.36
C ASP A 73 -21.34 5.73 -2.00
N ILE A 74 -20.27 6.53 -1.94
CA ILE A 74 -19.87 7.24 -0.72
C ILE A 74 -21.01 8.15 -0.27
N ASP A 75 -21.56 8.96 -1.19
CA ASP A 75 -22.70 9.85 -0.91
C ASP A 75 -23.96 9.08 -0.49
N ARG A 76 -24.21 7.92 -1.10
CA ARG A 76 -25.35 7.05 -0.80
C ARG A 76 -25.23 6.46 0.61
N LEU A 77 -24.09 5.86 0.95
CA LEU A 77 -23.85 5.25 2.26
C LEU A 77 -23.74 6.30 3.37
N ALA A 78 -23.20 7.50 3.08
CA ALA A 78 -23.14 8.61 4.04
C ALA A 78 -24.53 9.09 4.49
N LYS A 79 -25.56 8.95 3.63
CA LYS A 79 -26.96 9.27 3.97
C LYS A 79 -27.65 8.17 4.77
N ASN A 80 -27.06 6.97 4.87
CA ASN A 80 -27.65 5.87 5.63
C ASN A 80 -27.48 6.12 7.14
N LYS A 81 -28.60 6.29 7.84
CA LYS A 81 -28.61 6.56 9.29
C LYS A 81 -27.93 5.49 10.14
N ASN A 82 -27.86 4.25 9.65
CA ASN A 82 -27.29 3.10 10.36
C ASN A 82 -25.77 2.95 10.16
N LEU A 83 -25.19 3.69 9.22
CA LEU A 83 -23.77 3.62 8.89
C LEU A 83 -23.04 4.90 9.35
N GLN A 84 -21.75 4.74 9.62
CA GLN A 84 -20.81 5.84 9.81
C GLN A 84 -19.68 5.70 8.79
N MET A 85 -19.29 6.80 8.16
CA MET A 85 -18.19 6.81 7.22
C MET A 85 -16.86 6.99 7.96
N SER A 86 -15.82 6.33 7.48
CA SER A 86 -14.44 6.51 7.92
C SER A 86 -13.55 6.72 6.70
N ILE A 87 -12.77 7.80 6.74
CA ILE A 87 -11.92 8.25 5.62
C ILE A 87 -10.50 8.43 6.16
N ALA A 88 -9.51 7.91 5.44
CA ALA A 88 -8.10 8.08 5.78
C ALA A 88 -7.26 8.24 4.52
N ARG A 89 -6.09 8.88 4.62
CA ARG A 89 -5.12 8.94 3.51
C ARG A 89 -4.64 7.53 3.18
N GLY A 90 -4.77 7.13 1.92
CA GLY A 90 -4.34 5.82 1.45
C GLY A 90 -2.87 5.78 1.04
N PHE A 91 -2.24 4.62 1.21
CA PHE A 91 -0.96 4.33 0.59
C PHE A 91 -1.16 4.00 -0.89
N HIS A 92 -1.36 5.03 -1.69
CA HIS A 92 -1.63 4.92 -3.12
C HIS A 92 -1.00 6.08 -3.88
N ALA A 93 -0.52 5.84 -5.09
CA ALA A 93 -0.11 6.93 -5.96
C ALA A 93 -0.44 6.61 -7.42
N PHE A 94 -0.99 7.60 -8.11
CA PHE A 94 -1.26 7.57 -9.54
C PHE A 94 -0.21 8.41 -10.28
N PHE A 95 0.37 7.85 -11.33
CA PHE A 95 1.40 8.48 -12.13
C PHE A 95 1.04 8.49 -13.62
N LEU A 96 1.44 9.56 -14.29
CA LEU A 96 1.67 9.55 -15.73
C LEU A 96 3.13 9.15 -15.98
N LEU A 97 3.33 8.01 -16.63
CA LEU A 97 4.64 7.48 -17.02
C LEU A 97 5.05 8.07 -18.37
N LEU A 98 6.34 8.40 -18.48
CA LEU A 98 6.97 8.89 -19.69
C LEU A 98 8.12 7.93 -20.03
N ASN A 99 8.29 7.61 -21.31
CA ASN A 99 9.37 6.73 -21.74
C ASN A 99 10.68 7.50 -21.91
N ASN A 100 11.51 7.54 -20.87
CA ASN A 100 12.73 8.34 -20.83
C ASN A 100 13.81 7.90 -21.83
N LYS A 101 13.64 6.75 -22.50
CA LYS A 101 14.58 6.19 -23.47
C LYS A 101 14.23 6.55 -24.92
N LYS A 102 13.06 7.18 -25.15
CA LYS A 102 12.58 7.50 -26.49
C LYS A 102 12.27 8.99 -26.61
N SER A 103 12.70 9.57 -27.73
CA SER A 103 12.28 10.91 -28.11
C SER A 103 10.75 11.02 -28.16
N PRO A 104 10.16 12.10 -27.66
CA PRO A 104 10.82 13.30 -27.13
C PRO A 104 11.00 13.29 -25.60
N TRP A 105 10.61 12.20 -24.93
CA TRP A 105 10.61 12.08 -23.47
C TRP A 105 11.99 11.79 -22.88
N ASP A 106 13.03 11.66 -23.70
CA ASP A 106 14.44 11.67 -23.29
C ASP A 106 14.90 13.06 -22.78
N ASP A 107 14.23 14.16 -23.18
CA ASP A 107 14.51 15.52 -22.68
C ASP A 107 13.83 15.80 -21.31
N ALA A 108 14.63 15.89 -20.25
CA ALA A 108 14.15 16.21 -18.90
C ALA A 108 13.42 17.57 -18.81
N ALA A 109 13.83 18.57 -19.62
CA ALA A 109 13.17 19.86 -19.62
C ALA A 109 11.76 19.78 -20.22
N LEU A 110 11.58 18.92 -21.23
CA LEU A 110 10.27 18.65 -21.83
C LEU A 110 9.35 17.92 -20.84
N ARG A 111 9.88 16.90 -20.13
CA ARG A 111 9.14 16.20 -19.06
C ARG A 111 8.70 17.17 -17.95
N ARG A 112 9.59 18.06 -17.52
CA ARG A 112 9.28 19.10 -16.52
C ARG A 112 8.21 20.07 -17.02
N ALA A 113 8.30 20.54 -18.26
CA ALA A 113 7.31 21.43 -18.84
C ALA A 113 5.92 20.76 -18.97
N ALA A 114 5.87 19.48 -19.33
CA ALA A 114 4.64 18.70 -19.33
C ALA A 114 4.04 18.62 -17.91
N ALA A 115 4.86 18.32 -16.89
CA ALA A 115 4.42 18.26 -15.50
C ALA A 115 3.89 19.60 -14.97
N MET A 116 4.45 20.72 -15.41
CA MET A 116 4.02 22.09 -15.08
C MET A 116 2.75 22.51 -15.82
N SER A 117 2.34 21.77 -16.86
CA SER A 117 1.15 22.06 -17.68
C SER A 117 -0.11 21.33 -17.21
N ILE A 118 0.00 20.45 -16.22
CA ILE A 118 -1.11 19.63 -15.70
C ILE A 118 -1.63 20.25 -14.40
N ASP A 119 -2.88 20.71 -14.39
CA ASP A 119 -3.58 21.19 -13.19
C ASP A 119 -4.11 20.00 -12.38
N ARG A 120 -3.24 19.40 -11.56
CA ARG A 120 -3.60 18.26 -10.70
C ARG A 120 -4.74 18.60 -9.74
N SER A 121 -4.73 19.81 -9.21
CA SER A 121 -5.76 20.28 -8.28
C SER A 121 -7.12 20.43 -8.99
N GLY A 122 -7.12 20.95 -10.23
CA GLY A 122 -8.28 21.02 -11.10
C GLY A 122 -8.84 19.65 -11.45
N ILE A 123 -7.97 18.73 -11.87
CA ILE A 123 -8.30 17.32 -12.15
C ILE A 123 -8.97 16.67 -10.93
N VAL A 124 -8.37 16.80 -9.75
CA VAL A 124 -8.88 16.21 -8.52
C VAL A 124 -10.26 16.73 -8.16
N ARG A 125 -10.48 18.05 -8.29
CA ARG A 125 -11.79 18.67 -8.05
C ARG A 125 -12.85 18.20 -9.03
N MET A 126 -12.51 18.12 -10.31
CA MET A 126 -13.46 17.80 -11.38
C MET A 126 -13.89 16.33 -11.35
N ILE A 127 -12.93 15.41 -11.23
CA ILE A 127 -13.17 13.96 -11.37
C ILE A 127 -13.53 13.32 -10.04
N PHE A 128 -12.85 13.68 -8.95
CA PHE A 128 -12.96 12.98 -7.67
C PHE A 128 -13.79 13.73 -6.62
N SER A 129 -14.29 14.94 -6.91
CA SER A 129 -15.09 15.75 -5.98
C SER A 129 -14.46 15.92 -4.58
N GLY A 130 -13.12 15.87 -4.49
CA GLY A 130 -12.38 15.97 -3.23
C GLY A 130 -12.01 14.65 -2.53
N TYR A 131 -12.42 13.49 -3.05
CA TYR A 131 -12.06 12.16 -2.51
C TYR A 131 -10.63 11.69 -2.89
N CYS A 132 -9.80 12.58 -3.38
CA CYS A 132 -8.38 12.37 -3.66
C CYS A 132 -7.59 13.62 -3.27
N GLU A 133 -6.29 13.45 -3.06
CA GLU A 133 -5.34 14.53 -2.77
C GLU A 133 -4.36 14.65 -3.95
N PRO A 134 -4.17 15.84 -4.55
CA PRO A 134 -3.17 16.01 -5.60
C PRO A 134 -1.76 15.80 -5.01
N ILE A 135 -0.87 15.16 -5.75
CA ILE A 135 0.49 14.88 -5.28
C ILE A 135 1.54 15.37 -6.28
N ASN A 136 2.65 15.90 -5.76
CA ASN A 136 3.82 16.32 -6.54
C ASN A 136 5.11 15.59 -6.09
N SER A 137 4.95 14.51 -5.31
CA SER A 137 6.02 13.64 -4.80
C SER A 137 5.81 12.21 -5.26
N TRP A 138 6.91 11.45 -5.29
CA TRP A 138 6.90 10.03 -5.60
C TRP A 138 6.51 9.12 -4.44
N LEU A 139 6.27 9.71 -3.27
CA LEU A 139 5.70 9.06 -2.11
C LEU A 139 4.37 9.73 -1.77
N PRO A 140 3.34 8.95 -1.37
CA PRO A 140 2.05 9.51 -1.00
C PRO A 140 2.15 10.30 0.31
N PRO A 141 1.27 11.30 0.56
CA PRO A 141 1.29 12.14 1.76
C PRO A 141 1.22 11.38 3.09
N VAL A 142 0.61 10.19 3.10
CA VAL A 142 0.55 9.31 4.28
C VAL A 142 1.93 8.70 4.66
N SER A 143 2.88 8.66 3.73
CA SER A 143 4.19 8.09 3.98
C SER A 143 5.00 8.95 4.98
N PRO A 144 5.58 8.35 6.04
CA PRO A 144 6.52 9.04 6.95
C PRO A 144 7.80 9.55 6.28
N TRP A 145 8.02 9.20 5.00
CA TRP A 145 9.19 9.53 4.19
C TRP A 145 8.89 10.57 3.11
N ALA A 146 7.62 10.96 2.97
CA ALA A 146 7.20 12.04 2.08
C ALA A 146 7.73 13.41 2.60
N PRO A 147 7.89 14.41 1.73
CA PRO A 147 8.26 15.76 2.15
C PRO A 147 7.24 16.34 3.14
N ALA A 148 7.72 16.92 4.25
CA ALA A 148 6.86 17.56 5.24
C ALA A 148 6.06 18.71 4.60
N GLY A 149 4.74 18.73 4.82
CA GLY A 149 3.83 19.68 4.18
C GLY A 149 3.44 19.35 2.74
N GLY A 150 3.86 18.18 2.22
CA GLY A 150 3.64 17.78 0.83
C GLY A 150 4.66 18.40 -0.13
N ALA A 151 4.67 17.93 -1.37
CA ALA A 151 5.47 18.56 -2.43
C ALA A 151 4.74 19.79 -2.98
N GLN A 152 5.49 20.89 -3.15
CA GLN A 152 4.98 22.14 -3.70
C GLN A 152 4.32 21.91 -5.06
N ASP A 153 3.18 22.55 -5.29
CA ASP A 153 2.53 22.53 -6.59
C ASP A 153 3.45 23.17 -7.65
N ILE A 154 3.66 22.44 -8.74
CA ILE A 154 4.50 22.87 -9.86
C ILE A 154 3.66 23.33 -11.06
N TYR A 155 2.33 23.28 -10.97
CA TYR A 155 1.45 23.76 -12.03
C TYR A 155 1.68 25.26 -12.31
N ASN A 156 2.25 25.55 -13.47
CA ASN A 156 2.55 26.89 -13.94
C ASN A 156 2.76 26.86 -15.46
N PRO A 157 1.68 26.89 -16.26
CA PRO A 157 1.76 26.76 -17.72
C PRO A 157 2.54 27.91 -18.37
N GLN A 158 2.56 29.11 -17.77
CA GLN A 158 3.36 30.23 -18.25
C GLN A 158 4.86 29.95 -18.10
N ALA A 159 5.28 29.43 -16.93
CA ALA A 159 6.66 29.05 -16.70
C ALA A 159 7.06 27.80 -17.53
N ALA A 160 6.13 26.87 -17.78
CA ALA A 160 6.33 25.75 -18.71
C ALA A 160 6.66 26.25 -20.12
N ARG A 161 5.85 27.22 -20.61
CA ARG A 161 6.07 27.86 -21.90
C ARG A 161 7.41 28.60 -21.97
N ALA A 162 7.79 29.31 -20.91
CA ALA A 162 9.08 30.01 -20.83
C ALA A 162 10.27 29.04 -20.83
N LEU A 163 10.17 27.92 -20.10
CA LEU A 163 11.17 26.86 -20.08
C LEU A 163 11.38 26.26 -21.48
N LEU A 164 10.28 25.94 -22.18
CA LEU A 164 10.33 25.39 -23.53
C LEU A 164 10.95 26.37 -24.54
N LYS A 165 10.57 27.65 -24.50
CA LYS A 165 11.18 28.70 -25.33
C LYS A 165 12.69 28.81 -25.10
N LYS A 166 13.14 28.80 -23.84
CA LYS A 166 14.56 28.85 -23.48
C LYS A 166 15.34 27.66 -24.05
N ARG A 167 14.68 26.53 -24.26
CA ARG A 167 15.25 25.31 -24.84
C ARG A 167 15.15 25.24 -26.37
N GLY A 168 14.62 26.28 -27.01
CA GLY A 168 14.50 26.38 -28.47
C GLY A 168 13.20 25.82 -29.04
N TYR A 169 12.28 25.34 -28.20
CA TYR A 169 10.97 24.91 -28.67
C TYR A 169 10.13 26.12 -29.07
N SER A 170 9.33 25.95 -30.12
CA SER A 170 8.39 26.95 -30.61
C SER A 170 7.01 26.33 -30.83
N TRP A 171 6.05 27.12 -31.30
CA TRP A 171 4.69 26.65 -31.60
C TRP A 171 4.37 26.99 -33.05
N ASN A 172 3.79 26.05 -33.79
CA ASN A 172 3.25 26.32 -35.12
C ASN A 172 1.93 27.11 -35.04
N MET A 173 1.36 27.48 -36.18
CA MET A 173 0.11 28.24 -36.25
C MET A 173 -1.09 27.51 -35.61
N ALA A 174 -1.03 26.17 -35.53
CA ALA A 174 -2.05 25.35 -34.86
C ALA A 174 -1.83 25.24 -33.34
N GLY A 175 -0.84 25.95 -32.78
CA GLY A 175 -0.52 25.89 -31.35
C GLY A 175 0.14 24.58 -30.92
N ARG A 176 0.69 23.79 -31.84
CA ARG A 176 1.44 22.56 -31.54
C ARG A 176 2.93 22.86 -31.42
N LEU A 177 3.60 22.18 -30.49
CA LEU A 177 5.03 22.30 -30.27
C LEU A 177 5.83 21.91 -31.51
N VAL A 178 6.91 22.64 -31.73
CA VAL A 178 7.92 22.40 -32.75
C VAL A 178 9.26 22.32 -32.03
N ALA A 179 10.01 21.26 -32.31
CA ALA A 179 11.31 21.00 -31.71
C ALA A 179 12.36 22.06 -32.14
N PRO A 180 13.49 22.19 -31.41
CA PRO A 180 14.54 23.15 -31.76
C PRO A 180 15.17 22.93 -33.15
N ASP A 181 15.05 21.72 -33.72
CA ASP A 181 15.48 21.39 -35.08
C ASP A 181 14.46 21.78 -36.17
N GLY A 182 13.34 22.41 -35.78
CA GLY A 182 12.28 22.87 -36.67
C GLY A 182 11.26 21.79 -37.04
N LYS A 183 11.40 20.55 -36.55
CA LYS A 183 10.43 19.48 -36.83
C LYS A 183 9.22 19.56 -35.93
N GLU A 184 8.06 19.23 -36.48
CA GLU A 184 6.85 19.04 -35.67
C GLU A 184 7.04 17.86 -34.71
N MET A 185 6.51 18.00 -33.48
CA MET A 185 6.55 16.92 -32.50
C MET A 185 5.69 15.74 -32.99
N PRO A 186 6.16 14.49 -32.86
CA PRO A 186 5.36 13.31 -33.19
C PRO A 186 4.17 13.18 -32.25
N ALA A 187 3.08 12.56 -32.71
CA ALA A 187 1.94 12.25 -31.86
C ALA A 187 2.38 11.39 -30.66
N MET A 188 2.02 11.84 -29.45
CA MET A 188 2.36 11.20 -28.19
C MET A 188 1.16 10.36 -27.73
N LYS A 189 1.24 9.05 -27.94
CA LYS A 189 0.17 8.13 -27.54
C LYS A 189 0.20 7.90 -26.03
N LEU A 190 -0.94 8.19 -25.39
CA LEU A 190 -1.18 7.98 -23.96
C LEU A 190 -1.98 6.69 -23.76
N LEU A 191 -1.27 5.62 -23.35
CA LEU A 191 -1.90 4.34 -23.07
C LEU A 191 -2.80 4.46 -21.83
N THR A 192 -4.02 3.97 -21.94
CA THR A 192 -5.03 4.00 -20.88
C THR A 192 -5.91 2.75 -20.93
N PRO A 193 -6.44 2.24 -19.80
CA PRO A 193 -7.43 1.17 -19.83
C PRO A 193 -8.69 1.61 -20.60
N LEU A 194 -9.41 0.62 -21.12
CA LEU A 194 -10.72 0.84 -21.73
C LEU A 194 -11.72 1.46 -20.73
N ALA A 195 -12.46 2.48 -21.16
CA ALA A 195 -13.45 3.17 -20.32
C ALA A 195 -14.53 2.25 -19.76
N ARG A 196 -14.88 1.16 -20.45
CA ARG A 196 -15.83 0.15 -19.96
C ARG A 196 -15.31 -0.66 -18.76
N VAL A 197 -13.98 -0.69 -18.55
CA VAL A 197 -13.33 -1.41 -17.46
C VAL A 197 -12.98 -0.43 -16.33
N SER A 198 -12.38 0.71 -16.67
CA SER A 198 -12.03 1.76 -15.71
C SER A 198 -12.43 3.15 -16.24
N PRO A 199 -13.70 3.55 -16.07
CA PRO A 199 -14.22 4.80 -16.62
C PRO A 199 -13.49 6.03 -16.05
N THR A 200 -13.27 6.05 -14.73
CA THR A 200 -12.58 7.15 -14.05
C THR A 200 -11.13 7.31 -14.50
N THR A 201 -10.40 6.20 -14.73
CA THR A 201 -9.03 6.28 -15.25
C THR A 201 -9.00 6.75 -16.70
N ALA A 202 -9.96 6.33 -17.53
CA ALA A 202 -10.05 6.77 -18.92
C ALA A 202 -10.36 8.28 -19.02
N GLU A 203 -11.31 8.78 -18.21
CA GLU A 203 -11.63 10.22 -18.12
C GLU A 203 -10.43 11.04 -17.63
N LEU A 204 -9.71 10.52 -16.64
CA LEU A 204 -8.48 11.15 -16.15
C LEU A 204 -7.40 11.21 -17.23
N ALA A 205 -7.17 10.12 -17.96
CA ALA A 205 -6.21 10.09 -19.05
C ALA A 205 -6.58 11.10 -20.15
N GLN A 206 -7.86 11.24 -20.48
CA GLN A 206 -8.34 12.23 -21.44
C GLN A 206 -8.09 13.66 -20.92
N THR A 207 -8.40 13.95 -19.66
CA THR A 207 -8.17 15.27 -19.06
C THR A 207 -6.68 15.64 -19.04
N ILE A 208 -5.80 14.67 -18.80
CA ILE A 208 -4.34 14.84 -18.91
C ILE A 208 -3.94 15.13 -20.36
N ALA A 209 -4.46 14.38 -21.33
CA ALA A 209 -4.19 14.59 -22.74
C ALA A 209 -4.64 15.99 -23.22
N ASP A 210 -5.81 16.45 -22.77
CA ASP A 210 -6.35 17.78 -23.10
C ASP A 210 -5.50 18.91 -22.48
N SER A 211 -5.03 18.71 -21.25
CA SER A 211 -4.14 19.66 -20.55
C SER A 211 -2.81 19.82 -21.30
N LEU A 212 -2.23 18.69 -21.72
CA LEU A 212 -0.98 18.69 -22.48
C LEU A 212 -1.16 19.23 -23.90
N SER A 213 -2.27 18.89 -24.58
CA SER A 213 -2.63 19.43 -25.89
C SER A 213 -2.80 20.94 -25.87
N SER A 214 -3.41 21.48 -24.81
CA SER A 214 -3.55 22.93 -24.61
C SER A 214 -2.20 23.64 -24.42
N ALA A 215 -1.18 22.94 -23.91
CA ALA A 215 0.19 23.43 -23.82
C ALA A 215 1.01 23.23 -25.11
N GLY A 216 0.43 22.55 -26.11
CA GLY A 216 0.98 22.32 -27.44
C GLY A 216 1.61 20.93 -27.64
N PHE A 217 1.57 20.04 -26.64
CA PHE A 217 2.02 18.66 -26.82
C PHE A 217 0.96 17.87 -27.62
N PRO A 218 1.28 17.25 -28.77
CA PRO A 218 0.29 16.53 -29.57
C PRO A 218 -0.05 15.17 -28.93
N VAL A 219 -0.85 15.18 -27.85
CA VAL A 219 -1.19 13.97 -27.07
C VAL A 219 -2.53 13.41 -27.50
N GLU A 220 -2.58 12.10 -27.73
CA GLU A 220 -3.82 11.38 -28.04
C GLU A 220 -3.92 10.13 -27.16
N THR A 221 -5.11 9.87 -26.62
CA THR A 221 -5.36 8.67 -25.81
C THR A 221 -5.40 7.43 -26.71
N GLU A 222 -4.86 6.32 -26.20
CA GLU A 222 -4.87 5.01 -26.86
C GLU A 222 -5.45 3.97 -25.88
N PRO A 223 -6.79 3.80 -25.85
CA PRO A 223 -7.44 2.87 -24.94
C PRO A 223 -7.15 1.40 -25.32
N MET A 224 -6.80 0.58 -24.34
CA MET A 224 -6.55 -0.85 -24.56
C MET A 224 -6.83 -1.71 -23.33
N ASP A 225 -6.76 -3.04 -23.51
CA ASP A 225 -6.81 -3.98 -22.40
C ASP A 225 -5.61 -3.79 -21.45
N PHE A 226 -5.85 -3.92 -20.14
CA PHE A 226 -4.82 -3.69 -19.12
C PHE A 226 -3.63 -4.64 -19.26
N SER A 227 -3.85 -5.92 -19.55
CA SER A 227 -2.76 -6.88 -19.74
C SER A 227 -1.91 -6.53 -20.95
N THR A 228 -2.53 -5.99 -22.00
CA THR A 228 -1.83 -5.49 -23.20
C THR A 228 -1.01 -4.24 -22.87
N MET A 229 -1.56 -3.33 -22.06
CA MET A 229 -0.84 -2.15 -21.59
C MET A 229 0.40 -2.53 -20.77
N ILE A 230 0.27 -3.48 -19.82
CA ILE A 230 1.41 -3.99 -19.04
C ILE A 230 2.48 -4.62 -19.94
N ASN A 231 2.10 -5.49 -20.88
CA ASN A 231 3.04 -6.09 -21.83
C ASN A 231 3.83 -5.04 -22.65
N ARG A 232 3.19 -3.92 -23.03
CA ARG A 232 3.87 -2.81 -23.72
C ARG A 232 4.80 -2.02 -22.80
N LEU A 233 4.40 -1.79 -21.55
CA LEU A 233 5.23 -1.13 -20.54
C LEU A 233 6.49 -1.95 -20.22
N ASP A 234 6.35 -3.27 -20.10
CA ASP A 234 7.45 -4.19 -19.82
C ASP A 234 8.53 -4.10 -20.90
N ARG A 235 8.11 -4.07 -22.18
CA ARG A 235 8.98 -3.96 -23.36
C ARG A 235 9.37 -2.52 -23.72
N LYS A 236 8.95 -1.53 -22.91
CA LYS A 236 9.17 -0.10 -23.18
C LYS A 236 8.67 0.34 -24.57
N ASP A 237 7.60 -0.29 -25.05
CA ASP A 237 6.94 0.01 -26.32
C ASP A 237 5.74 0.94 -26.14
N TYR A 238 6.01 2.13 -25.61
CA TYR A 238 5.01 3.15 -25.37
C TYR A 238 5.65 4.55 -25.39
N SER A 239 4.84 5.59 -25.55
CA SER A 239 5.26 6.99 -25.37
C SER A 239 4.93 7.47 -23.96
N MET A 240 3.64 7.39 -23.62
CA MET A 240 3.11 7.74 -22.31
C MET A 240 2.13 6.66 -21.84
N ALA A 241 1.95 6.52 -20.53
CA ALA A 241 0.94 5.62 -19.97
C ALA A 241 0.46 6.13 -18.61
N VAL A 242 -0.78 5.82 -18.23
CA VAL A 242 -1.25 6.04 -16.86
C VAL A 242 -1.21 4.74 -16.06
N LEU A 243 -0.72 4.82 -14.81
CA LEU A 243 -0.71 3.66 -13.92
C LEU A 243 -0.76 4.09 -12.44
N ALA A 244 -1.34 3.24 -11.62
CA ALA A 244 -1.47 3.47 -10.19
C ALA A 244 -0.93 2.27 -9.40
N TRP A 245 -0.47 2.53 -8.20
CA TRP A 245 0.06 1.51 -7.30
C TRP A 245 -0.47 1.69 -5.88
N SER A 246 -0.74 0.57 -5.22
CA SER A 246 -0.70 0.49 -3.77
C SER A 246 0.75 0.58 -3.32
N MET A 247 1.04 1.51 -2.42
CA MET A 247 2.38 1.84 -1.96
C MET A 247 2.63 1.24 -0.57
N GLY A 248 3.90 1.15 -0.18
CA GLY A 248 4.28 0.73 1.18
C GLY A 248 4.46 1.91 2.14
N ARG A 249 4.52 1.60 3.44
CA ARG A 249 4.98 2.54 4.49
C ARG A 249 6.39 3.04 4.18
N ASN A 250 7.26 2.10 3.79
CA ASN A 250 8.66 2.35 3.50
C ASN A 250 8.83 2.92 2.09
N PRO A 251 9.91 3.66 1.81
CA PRO A 251 10.12 4.32 0.53
C PRO A 251 10.79 3.40 -0.52
N ASP A 252 10.54 2.09 -0.47
CA ASP A 252 11.19 1.08 -1.33
C ASP A 252 10.85 1.29 -2.82
N SER A 253 9.65 1.79 -3.10
CA SER A 253 9.21 2.21 -4.43
C SER A 253 10.15 3.20 -5.12
N LEU A 254 10.88 4.05 -4.37
CA LEU A 254 11.87 4.96 -4.94
C LEU A 254 12.99 4.17 -5.66
N TYR A 255 13.43 3.05 -5.08
CA TYR A 255 14.41 2.19 -5.74
C TYR A 255 13.77 1.39 -6.85
N SER A 256 12.67 0.68 -6.54
CA SER A 256 12.05 -0.28 -7.45
C SER A 256 11.62 0.36 -8.77
N PHE A 257 11.14 1.61 -8.73
CA PHE A 257 10.59 2.29 -9.92
C PHE A 257 11.61 3.10 -10.70
N TYR A 258 12.79 3.43 -10.13
CA TYR A 258 13.69 4.41 -10.75
C TYR A 258 15.18 4.07 -10.74
N HIS A 259 15.62 3.04 -10.01
CA HIS A 259 17.02 2.61 -10.09
C HIS A 259 17.30 1.95 -11.44
N SER A 260 18.46 2.24 -12.04
CA SER A 260 18.83 1.71 -13.37
C SER A 260 18.88 0.19 -13.44
N SER A 261 19.28 -0.49 -12.36
CA SER A 261 19.28 -1.98 -12.28
C SER A 261 17.88 -2.61 -12.39
N MET A 262 16.82 -1.82 -12.26
CA MET A 262 15.44 -2.27 -12.41
C MET A 262 14.92 -2.07 -13.85
N ASP A 263 15.73 -1.54 -14.78
CA ASP A 263 15.42 -1.39 -16.21
C ASP A 263 15.81 -2.65 -16.99
N PHE A 264 15.00 -3.69 -16.86
CA PHE A 264 15.05 -4.90 -17.67
C PHE A 264 13.62 -5.31 -18.07
N ASP A 265 13.47 -6.29 -18.95
CA ASP A 265 12.15 -6.77 -19.40
C ASP A 265 11.32 -7.28 -18.21
N GLY A 266 10.18 -6.64 -17.95
CA GLY A 266 9.32 -6.91 -16.78
C GLY A 266 9.80 -6.27 -15.47
N GLY A 267 10.86 -5.46 -15.51
CA GLY A 267 11.35 -4.70 -14.37
C GLY A 267 10.47 -3.49 -14.04
N TYR A 268 10.41 -3.15 -12.75
CA TYR A 268 9.55 -2.07 -12.22
C TYR A 268 10.01 -0.66 -12.61
N ASN A 269 11.22 -0.47 -13.12
CA ASN A 269 11.62 0.80 -13.75
C ASN A 269 10.98 0.92 -15.13
N MET A 270 9.67 1.15 -15.12
CA MET A 270 8.86 1.21 -16.33
C MET A 270 9.19 2.43 -17.18
N THR A 271 9.73 3.50 -16.60
CA THR A 271 10.12 4.74 -17.31
C THR A 271 11.45 4.63 -18.03
N GLY A 272 12.28 3.63 -17.71
CA GLY A 272 13.64 3.51 -18.24
C GLY A 272 14.57 4.60 -17.71
N THR A 273 14.35 5.05 -16.48
CA THR A 273 15.18 6.07 -15.83
C THR A 273 16.58 5.53 -15.59
N CYS A 274 17.59 6.29 -16.00
CA CYS A 274 18.99 5.98 -15.77
C CYS A 274 19.74 7.27 -15.45
N ASP A 275 20.12 7.46 -14.20
CA ASP A 275 20.88 8.62 -13.73
C ASP A 275 21.78 8.23 -12.57
N ALA A 276 23.09 8.46 -12.73
CA ALA A 276 24.08 8.01 -11.76
C ALA A 276 23.96 8.72 -10.40
N ARG A 277 23.42 9.94 -10.33
CA ARG A 277 23.19 10.63 -9.05
C ARG A 277 22.00 10.01 -8.32
N LEU A 278 20.92 9.74 -9.05
CA LEU A 278 19.74 9.06 -8.50
C LEU A 278 20.12 7.66 -8.00
N ASP A 279 20.81 6.86 -8.82
CA ASP A 279 21.24 5.51 -8.45
C ASP A 279 22.05 5.51 -7.16
N ARG A 280 23.06 6.39 -7.04
CA ARG A 280 23.86 6.53 -5.81
C ARG A 280 23.01 6.84 -4.57
N SER A 281 22.03 7.74 -4.68
CA SER A 281 21.15 8.07 -3.56
C SER A 281 20.21 6.90 -3.22
N LEU A 282 19.76 6.13 -4.21
CA LEU A 282 18.91 4.95 -4.01
C LEU A 282 19.68 3.75 -3.43
N GLU A 283 20.93 3.55 -3.83
CA GLU A 283 21.86 2.58 -3.22
C GLU A 283 22.17 2.96 -1.78
N ALA A 284 22.46 4.23 -1.52
CA ALA A 284 22.67 4.75 -0.17
C ALA A 284 21.41 4.59 0.71
N LEU A 285 20.22 4.71 0.11
CA LEU A 285 18.96 4.44 0.80
C LEU A 285 18.85 2.97 1.18
N ARG A 286 19.08 2.04 0.25
CA ARG A 286 19.01 0.59 0.52
C ARG A 286 20.05 0.12 1.53
N GLY A 287 21.28 0.64 1.46
CA GLY A 287 22.41 0.28 2.32
C GLY A 287 22.58 1.16 3.57
N ALA A 288 21.58 1.98 3.92
CA ALA A 288 21.70 2.92 5.03
C ALA A 288 21.94 2.18 6.36
N PRO A 289 22.93 2.59 7.19
CA PRO A 289 23.20 1.94 8.47
C PRO A 289 22.18 2.27 9.58
N ASP A 290 21.47 3.38 9.43
CA ASP A 290 20.55 3.93 10.41
C ASP A 290 19.47 4.78 9.73
N GLU A 291 18.43 5.12 10.49
CA GLU A 291 17.29 5.89 9.99
C GLU A 291 17.69 7.28 9.50
N ALA A 292 18.62 7.95 10.19
CA ALA A 292 19.05 9.31 9.82
C ALA A 292 19.70 9.32 8.42
N SER A 293 20.56 8.32 8.16
CA SER A 293 21.19 8.08 6.87
C SER A 293 20.16 7.73 5.80
N ALA A 294 19.20 6.86 6.12
CA ALA A 294 18.10 6.50 5.21
C ALA A 294 17.25 7.73 4.85
N ARG A 295 16.88 8.56 5.83
CA ARG A 295 16.08 9.78 5.60
C ARG A 295 16.82 10.79 4.75
N LYS A 296 18.13 10.93 4.94
CA LYS A 296 18.98 11.77 4.09
C LYS A 296 18.97 11.27 2.64
N ALA A 297 19.25 10.00 2.42
CA ALA A 297 19.28 9.39 1.10
C ALA A 297 17.92 9.46 0.38
N ALA A 298 16.81 9.22 1.09
CA ALA A 298 15.46 9.36 0.55
C ALA A 298 15.14 10.80 0.10
N ARG A 299 15.59 11.81 0.86
CA ARG A 299 15.43 13.23 0.44
C ARG A 299 16.27 13.56 -0.79
N GLU A 300 17.49 13.05 -0.88
CA GLU A 300 18.37 13.26 -2.04
C GLU A 300 17.81 12.60 -3.30
N ALA A 301 17.29 11.37 -3.18
CA ALA A 301 16.62 10.68 -4.27
C ALA A 301 15.37 11.45 -4.75
N GLN A 302 14.50 11.90 -3.83
CA GLN A 302 13.31 12.68 -4.20
C GLN A 302 13.65 14.03 -4.85
N ARG A 303 14.76 14.68 -4.46
CA ARG A 303 15.25 15.89 -5.15
C ARG A 303 15.72 15.58 -6.57
N ALA A 304 16.47 14.50 -6.75
CA ALA A 304 16.89 14.06 -8.09
C ALA A 304 15.67 13.73 -8.96
N LEU A 305 14.66 13.05 -8.42
CA LEU A 305 13.40 12.79 -9.14
C LEU A 305 12.67 14.08 -9.54
N LEU A 306 12.62 15.09 -8.66
CA LEU A 306 12.00 16.38 -8.99
C LEU A 306 12.73 17.12 -10.13
N GLU A 307 14.05 16.96 -10.23
CA GLU A 307 14.86 17.53 -11.31
C GLU A 307 14.70 16.74 -12.62
N LEU A 308 14.74 15.42 -12.55
CA LEU A 308 14.65 14.51 -13.70
C LEU A 308 13.22 14.38 -14.25
N MET A 309 12.20 14.50 -13.39
CA MET A 309 10.79 14.27 -13.68
C MET A 309 10.54 13.01 -14.54
N PRO A 310 10.98 11.81 -14.10
CA PRO A 310 10.89 10.60 -14.93
C PRO A 310 9.46 10.10 -15.13
N SER A 311 8.60 10.39 -14.18
CA SER A 311 7.15 10.23 -14.24
C SER A 311 6.53 11.46 -13.60
N ILE A 312 5.23 11.63 -13.78
CA ILE A 312 4.50 12.78 -13.27
C ILE A 312 3.49 12.24 -12.24
N PRO A 313 3.73 12.44 -10.92
CA PRO A 313 2.73 12.14 -9.90
C PRO A 313 1.48 12.98 -10.13
N ILE A 314 0.28 12.41 -9.96
CA ILE A 314 -0.99 13.11 -10.21
C ILE A 314 -1.80 13.23 -8.92
N TYR A 315 -2.21 12.11 -8.33
CA TYR A 315 -2.99 12.10 -7.10
C TYR A 315 -2.70 10.86 -6.22
N SER A 316 -3.02 10.99 -4.93
CA SER A 316 -3.22 9.88 -4.00
C SER A 316 -4.71 9.81 -3.64
N ARG A 317 -5.24 8.60 -3.43
CA ARG A 317 -6.64 8.41 -3.04
C ARG A 317 -6.78 8.38 -1.53
N PHE A 318 -7.91 8.85 -1.03
CA PHE A 318 -8.33 8.45 0.30
C PHE A 318 -8.85 7.00 0.26
N SER A 319 -8.60 6.25 1.33
CA SER A 319 -9.33 5.04 1.66
C SER A 319 -10.65 5.46 2.30
N VAL A 320 -11.75 4.84 1.88
CA VAL A 320 -13.09 5.15 2.38
C VAL A 320 -13.79 3.87 2.77
N THR A 321 -14.37 3.88 3.96
CA THR A 321 -15.09 2.74 4.53
C THR A 321 -16.40 3.19 5.14
N ALA A 322 -17.36 2.29 5.19
CA ALA A 322 -18.57 2.48 5.98
C ALA A 322 -18.68 1.38 7.02
N VAL A 323 -19.09 1.78 8.22
CA VAL A 323 -19.22 0.88 9.37
C VAL A 323 -20.61 0.99 9.96
N SER A 324 -21.18 -0.15 10.31
CA SER A 324 -22.43 -0.27 11.02
C SER A 324 -22.32 0.34 12.42
N LYS A 325 -23.20 1.30 12.73
CA LYS A 325 -23.33 1.92 14.07
C LYS A 325 -23.77 0.92 15.15
N LYS A 326 -24.10 -0.33 14.79
CA LYS A 326 -24.32 -1.42 15.74
C LYS A 326 -23.04 -1.78 16.51
N TRP A 327 -21.87 -1.37 16.03
CA TRP A 327 -20.58 -1.57 16.68
C TRP A 327 -20.07 -0.27 17.32
N LYS A 328 -19.30 -0.40 18.40
CA LYS A 328 -18.58 0.70 19.06
C LYS A 328 -17.10 0.34 19.21
N ASN A 329 -16.28 1.32 19.58
CA ASN A 329 -14.81 1.20 19.63
C ASN A 329 -14.22 0.87 18.25
N ILE A 330 -14.70 1.58 17.24
CA ILE A 330 -14.17 1.46 15.88
C ILE A 330 -12.88 2.27 15.80
N PHE A 331 -11.79 1.63 15.38
CA PHE A 331 -10.49 2.28 15.31
C PHE A 331 -10.30 2.98 13.97
N THR A 332 -9.99 4.28 14.00
CA THR A 332 -9.71 5.07 12.81
C THR A 332 -8.66 6.15 13.10
N THR A 333 -7.81 6.46 12.13
CA THR A 333 -6.85 7.57 12.18
C THR A 333 -6.82 8.29 10.83
N GLU A 334 -6.03 9.35 10.70
CA GLU A 334 -5.80 10.01 9.40
C GLU A 334 -5.13 9.09 8.36
N SER A 335 -4.57 7.95 8.78
CA SER A 335 -3.85 6.98 7.95
C SER A 335 -4.47 5.57 7.95
N SER A 336 -5.55 5.35 8.70
CA SER A 336 -6.22 4.05 8.80
C SER A 336 -7.74 4.22 8.88
N THR A 337 -8.42 3.63 7.89
CA THR A 337 -9.88 3.47 7.90
C THR A 337 -10.31 2.32 8.79
N ALA A 338 -11.62 2.17 9.04
CA ALA A 338 -12.14 1.24 10.03
C ALA A 338 -11.96 -0.27 9.72
N ASP A 339 -11.64 -0.64 8.48
CA ASP A 339 -11.37 -2.00 8.01
C ASP A 339 -9.95 -2.47 8.36
N ASN A 340 -9.57 -2.33 9.63
CA ASN A 340 -8.22 -2.63 10.12
C ASN A 340 -8.22 -3.58 11.33
N MET A 341 -7.05 -4.17 11.63
CA MET A 341 -6.88 -5.10 12.74
C MET A 341 -7.24 -4.51 14.11
N TRP A 342 -6.94 -3.23 14.35
CA TRP A 342 -7.24 -2.55 15.61
C TRP A 342 -8.74 -2.41 15.84
N THR A 343 -9.53 -2.19 14.79
CA THR A 343 -10.99 -2.29 14.86
C THR A 343 -11.40 -3.71 15.22
N LEU A 344 -10.86 -4.74 14.57
CA LEU A 344 -11.22 -6.13 14.87
C LEU A 344 -10.87 -6.55 16.31
N LEU A 345 -9.84 -5.93 16.90
CA LEU A 345 -9.46 -6.14 18.30
C LEU A 345 -10.33 -5.35 19.30
N ALA A 346 -10.69 -4.11 18.97
CA ALA A 346 -11.36 -3.20 19.89
C ALA A 346 -12.90 -3.27 19.83
N ALA A 347 -13.44 -3.58 18.65
CA ALA A 347 -14.86 -3.46 18.37
C ALA A 347 -15.72 -4.39 19.21
N GLU A 348 -16.85 -3.88 19.66
CA GLU A 348 -17.84 -4.63 20.45
C GLU A 348 -19.27 -4.25 20.04
N PRO A 349 -20.24 -5.18 20.09
CA PRO A 349 -21.61 -4.90 19.73
C PRO A 349 -22.24 -3.94 20.75
N ARG A 350 -22.88 -2.87 20.29
CA ARG A 350 -23.57 -1.89 21.17
C ARG A 350 -24.74 -2.50 21.93
N GLY A 351 -25.42 -3.48 21.33
CA GLY A 351 -26.58 -4.15 21.95
C GLY A 351 -26.23 -5.32 22.87
N GLY A 352 -24.94 -5.65 23.05
CA GLY A 352 -24.49 -6.79 23.87
C GLY A 352 -24.85 -8.19 23.31
N VAL A 353 -25.73 -8.28 22.31
CA VAL A 353 -26.07 -9.53 21.63
C VAL A 353 -24.88 -10.00 20.80
N GLY A 354 -24.35 -11.18 21.12
CA GLY A 354 -23.30 -11.84 20.36
C GLY A 354 -23.82 -12.24 18.98
N ARG A 355 -23.31 -11.59 17.94
CA ARG A 355 -23.46 -12.02 16.55
C ARG A 355 -22.12 -11.88 15.84
N PRO A 356 -21.90 -12.57 14.71
CA PRO A 356 -20.71 -12.36 13.91
C PRO A 356 -20.57 -10.90 13.47
N LEU A 357 -19.35 -10.36 13.52
CA LEU A 357 -19.02 -9.15 12.77
C LEU A 357 -18.90 -9.56 11.30
N THR A 358 -19.61 -8.87 10.42
CA THR A 358 -19.59 -9.14 8.97
C THR A 358 -18.74 -8.12 8.24
N MET A 359 -17.71 -8.56 7.52
CA MET A 359 -16.80 -7.70 6.77
C MET A 359 -16.78 -8.10 5.30
N LEU A 360 -16.66 -7.13 4.40
CA LEU A 360 -16.57 -7.40 2.97
C LEU A 360 -15.25 -8.08 2.61
N LEU A 361 -15.36 -9.11 1.77
CA LEU A 361 -14.28 -9.67 0.96
C LEU A 361 -14.70 -9.57 -0.52
N PRO A 362 -14.13 -8.66 -1.33
CA PRO A 362 -14.66 -8.35 -2.65
C PRO A 362 -14.32 -9.41 -3.71
N GLU A 363 -13.39 -10.32 -3.43
CA GLU A 363 -13.08 -11.45 -4.29
C GLU A 363 -12.76 -12.67 -3.42
N GLU A 364 -13.20 -13.83 -3.89
CA GLU A 364 -12.86 -15.10 -3.26
C GLU A 364 -11.33 -15.31 -3.28
N PRO A 365 -10.71 -15.67 -2.14
CA PRO A 365 -9.29 -16.01 -2.11
C PRO A 365 -9.00 -17.18 -3.04
N ARG A 366 -8.11 -16.97 -4.04
CA ARG A 366 -7.69 -18.04 -4.95
C ARG A 366 -7.14 -19.28 -4.23
N ASN A 367 -6.50 -19.05 -3.09
CA ASN A 367 -6.11 -20.05 -2.11
C ASN A 367 -5.83 -19.36 -0.77
N LEU A 368 -5.68 -20.17 0.28
CA LEU A 368 -5.25 -19.76 1.62
C LEU A 368 -3.87 -20.33 1.97
N ASN A 369 -3.05 -20.69 0.97
CA ASN A 369 -1.68 -21.14 1.18
C ASN A 369 -0.77 -19.91 1.35
N PRO A 370 -0.20 -19.67 2.55
CA PRO A 370 0.60 -18.47 2.82
C PRO A 370 1.89 -18.39 2.00
N PHE A 371 2.33 -19.47 1.36
CA PHE A 371 3.53 -19.50 0.51
C PHE A 371 3.25 -19.17 -0.96
N THR A 372 2.00 -19.32 -1.42
CA THR A 372 1.59 -19.02 -2.81
C THR A 372 0.58 -17.86 -2.91
N ALA A 373 -0.05 -17.47 -1.80
CA ALA A 373 -0.98 -16.36 -1.74
C ALA A 373 -0.33 -15.01 -2.10
N SER A 374 -0.71 -14.47 -3.26
CA SER A 374 -0.25 -13.18 -3.77
C SER A 374 -1.29 -12.06 -3.67
N SER A 375 -2.59 -12.39 -3.67
CA SER A 375 -3.68 -11.41 -3.68
C SER A 375 -3.84 -10.68 -2.35
N ALA A 376 -4.31 -9.44 -2.38
CA ALA A 376 -4.65 -8.69 -1.16
C ALA A 376 -5.78 -9.37 -0.37
N TYR A 377 -6.74 -9.99 -1.07
CA TYR A 377 -7.91 -10.66 -0.49
C TYR A 377 -7.53 -11.93 0.29
N SER A 378 -6.61 -12.74 -0.24
CA SER A 378 -6.02 -13.85 0.52
C SER A 378 -5.35 -13.35 1.80
N TRP A 379 -4.67 -12.20 1.76
CA TRP A 379 -3.99 -11.64 2.94
C TRP A 379 -4.91 -10.91 3.92
N GLN A 380 -6.10 -10.49 3.49
CA GLN A 380 -7.15 -10.04 4.41
C GLN A 380 -7.60 -11.21 5.32
N ALA A 381 -7.70 -12.43 4.77
CA ALA A 381 -7.98 -13.65 5.53
C ALA A 381 -6.77 -14.18 6.31
N LEU A 382 -5.59 -14.27 5.68
CA LEU A 382 -4.38 -14.80 6.34
C LEU A 382 -3.86 -13.87 7.44
N GLY A 383 -4.02 -12.56 7.29
CA GLY A 383 -3.54 -11.55 8.24
C GLY A 383 -4.27 -11.56 9.59
N VAL A 384 -5.45 -12.18 9.70
CA VAL A 384 -6.11 -12.40 11.00
C VAL A 384 -5.66 -13.70 11.70
N ILE A 385 -4.98 -14.59 10.97
CA ILE A 385 -4.46 -15.88 11.46
C ILE A 385 -2.98 -15.77 11.84
N TYR A 386 -2.16 -15.16 10.99
CA TYR A 386 -0.72 -15.08 11.17
C TYR A 386 -0.28 -13.68 11.60
N GLU A 387 0.63 -13.62 12.56
CA GLU A 387 1.30 -12.38 12.98
C GLU A 387 2.81 -12.47 12.75
N SER A 388 3.45 -11.32 12.89
CA SER A 388 4.86 -11.10 12.65
C SER A 388 5.61 -10.76 13.96
N LEU A 389 6.94 -10.66 13.91
CA LEU A 389 7.74 -10.32 15.10
C LEU A 389 7.36 -8.95 15.66
N LEU A 390 7.14 -7.98 14.77
CA LEU A 390 6.72 -6.62 15.08
C LEU A 390 5.47 -6.27 14.28
N THR A 391 4.70 -5.32 14.79
CA THR A 391 3.58 -4.67 14.09
C THR A 391 3.87 -3.17 13.93
N THR A 392 2.91 -2.42 13.40
CA THR A 392 3.02 -0.97 13.22
C THR A 392 2.07 -0.26 14.17
N ASP A 393 2.57 0.72 14.92
CA ASP A 393 1.71 1.60 15.72
C ASP A 393 0.78 2.37 14.76
N PRO A 394 -0.55 2.28 14.92
CA PRO A 394 -1.48 2.87 13.96
C PRO A 394 -1.59 4.40 14.04
N TYR A 395 -1.05 5.02 15.09
CA TYR A 395 -1.01 6.48 15.25
C TYR A 395 0.30 7.07 14.73
N THR A 396 1.44 6.46 15.07
CA THR A 396 2.77 7.01 14.73
C THR A 396 3.36 6.40 13.47
N LEU A 397 2.83 5.25 13.02
CA LEU A 397 3.39 4.41 11.96
C LEU A 397 4.78 3.84 12.29
N GLU A 398 5.24 3.93 13.54
CA GLU A 398 6.50 3.35 13.99
C GLU A 398 6.37 1.85 14.26
N ASN A 399 7.50 1.16 14.36
CA ASN A 399 7.50 -0.26 14.73
C ASN A 399 7.05 -0.42 16.20
N MET A 400 6.16 -1.38 16.42
CA MET A 400 5.55 -1.70 17.71
C MET A 400 5.71 -3.20 18.01
N ASP A 401 5.75 -3.53 19.30
CA ASP A 401 5.77 -4.91 19.80
C ASP A 401 4.63 -5.76 19.21
N ALA A 402 4.96 -6.98 18.79
CA ALA A 402 4.00 -8.04 18.48
C ALA A 402 4.46 -9.35 19.16
N ILE A 403 4.96 -10.33 18.42
CA ILE A 403 5.56 -11.55 18.99
C ILE A 403 6.83 -11.20 19.81
N ALA A 404 7.61 -10.23 19.34
CA ALA A 404 8.74 -9.70 20.08
C ALA A 404 8.29 -8.57 21.03
N SER A 405 8.80 -8.58 22.26
CA SER A 405 8.64 -7.51 23.25
C SER A 405 9.74 -6.45 23.19
N SER A 406 10.83 -6.73 22.47
CA SER A 406 11.89 -5.77 22.21
C SER A 406 12.82 -6.29 21.12
N TRP A 407 13.54 -5.37 20.49
CA TRP A 407 14.55 -5.66 19.50
C TRP A 407 15.76 -4.74 19.64
N LYS A 408 16.90 -5.19 19.14
CA LYS A 408 18.12 -4.40 19.00
C LYS A 408 18.63 -4.55 17.58
N VAL A 409 18.97 -3.43 16.96
CA VAL A 409 19.69 -3.35 15.69
C VAL A 409 21.10 -2.86 15.97
N ALA A 410 22.11 -3.57 15.50
CA ALA A 410 23.50 -3.16 15.62
C ALA A 410 24.21 -3.33 14.28
N VAL A 411 25.19 -2.47 14.00
CA VAL A 411 26.14 -2.69 12.91
C VAL A 411 27.43 -3.21 13.52
N ALA A 412 27.85 -4.42 13.09
CA ALA A 412 29.07 -5.07 13.52
C ALA A 412 30.07 -5.17 12.35
N GLY A 413 31.32 -5.54 12.65
CA GLY A 413 32.40 -5.63 11.67
C GLY A 413 33.04 -4.29 11.29
N SER A 414 33.99 -4.31 10.35
CA SER A 414 34.73 -3.13 9.88
C SER A 414 34.94 -3.16 8.37
N GLY A 415 35.11 -1.96 7.77
CA GLY A 415 35.32 -1.82 6.33
C GLY A 415 34.22 -2.49 5.50
N ARG A 416 34.62 -3.36 4.55
CA ARG A 416 33.70 -4.14 3.69
C ARG A 416 33.04 -5.33 4.39
N ALA A 417 33.50 -5.71 5.59
CA ALA A 417 32.91 -6.81 6.37
C ALA A 417 31.83 -6.33 7.34
N ARG A 418 31.40 -5.07 7.24
CA ARG A 418 30.31 -4.53 8.06
C ARG A 418 28.99 -5.23 7.72
N HIS A 419 28.21 -5.52 8.75
CA HIS A 419 26.91 -6.17 8.61
C HIS A 419 25.93 -5.76 9.71
N THR A 420 24.64 -5.91 9.46
CA THR A 420 23.59 -5.72 10.46
C THR A 420 23.41 -6.99 11.30
N GLU A 421 23.33 -6.83 12.62
CA GLU A 421 22.86 -7.86 13.57
C GLU A 421 21.53 -7.42 14.19
N LEU A 422 20.53 -8.29 14.11
CA LEU A 422 19.23 -8.12 14.75
C LEU A 422 19.13 -9.09 15.93
N THR A 423 18.67 -8.60 17.08
CA THR A 423 18.33 -9.44 18.23
C THR A 423 16.92 -9.13 18.67
N PHE A 424 16.05 -10.15 18.73
CA PHE A 424 14.68 -10.03 19.20
C PHE A 424 14.48 -10.79 20.51
N LYS A 425 13.70 -10.22 21.42
CA LYS A 425 13.21 -10.90 22.62
C LYS A 425 11.75 -11.29 22.42
N ILE A 426 11.47 -12.58 22.37
CA ILE A 426 10.13 -13.14 22.17
C ILE A 426 9.39 -13.14 23.51
N LYS A 427 8.10 -12.74 23.49
CA LYS A 427 7.26 -12.76 24.69
C LYS A 427 7.15 -14.17 25.26
N ARG A 428 7.07 -14.25 26.59
CA ARG A 428 6.90 -15.52 27.31
C ARG A 428 5.43 -15.92 27.33
N GLY A 429 5.15 -17.23 27.38
CA GLY A 429 3.80 -17.76 27.51
C GLY A 429 2.93 -17.66 26.25
N LEU A 430 3.50 -17.23 25.12
CA LEU A 430 2.80 -17.23 23.84
C LEU A 430 2.46 -18.65 23.39
N ARG A 431 1.31 -18.79 22.74
CA ARG A 431 0.83 -20.05 22.20
C ARG A 431 0.26 -19.83 20.81
N TRP A 432 0.39 -20.86 19.99
CA TRP A 432 -0.37 -21.01 18.75
C TRP A 432 -1.85 -21.27 19.07
N ASN A 433 -2.71 -21.09 18.07
CA ASN A 433 -4.14 -21.31 18.19
C ASN A 433 -4.55 -22.75 18.55
N ASP A 434 -3.66 -23.73 18.36
CA ASP A 434 -3.83 -25.11 18.82
C ASP A 434 -3.28 -25.38 20.24
N GLY A 435 -2.87 -24.32 20.94
CA GLY A 435 -2.38 -24.36 22.31
C GLY A 435 -0.89 -24.72 22.45
N SER A 436 -0.20 -25.13 21.39
CA SER A 436 1.24 -25.42 21.45
C SER A 436 2.06 -24.14 21.69
N PRO A 437 3.22 -24.23 22.37
CA PRO A 437 4.01 -23.04 22.69
C PRO A 437 4.61 -22.40 21.45
N LEU A 438 4.63 -21.06 21.41
CA LEU A 438 5.32 -20.27 20.39
C LEU A 438 6.69 -19.84 20.91
N THR A 439 7.75 -20.16 20.16
CA THR A 439 9.15 -19.92 20.55
C THR A 439 9.97 -19.31 19.42
N ALA A 440 11.17 -18.83 19.75
CA ALA A 440 12.16 -18.37 18.77
C ALA A 440 12.53 -19.46 17.73
N ARG A 441 12.40 -20.74 18.08
CA ARG A 441 12.69 -21.87 17.17
C ARG A 441 11.67 -21.97 16.04
N ASP A 442 10.41 -21.63 16.29
CA ASP A 442 9.37 -21.59 15.27
C ASP A 442 9.65 -20.50 14.23
N ILE A 443 10.08 -19.33 14.71
CA ILE A 443 10.47 -18.22 13.84
C ILE A 443 11.67 -18.62 12.97
N LYS A 444 12.70 -19.22 13.58
CA LYS A 444 13.86 -19.73 12.84
C LYS A 444 13.44 -20.76 11.79
N ALA A 445 12.61 -21.74 12.14
CA ALA A 445 12.15 -22.76 11.20
C ALA A 445 11.39 -22.15 10.02
N THR A 446 10.54 -21.15 10.29
CA THR A 446 9.82 -20.41 9.26
C THR A 446 10.78 -19.69 8.31
N VAL A 447 11.72 -18.92 8.85
CA VAL A 447 12.68 -18.16 8.02
C VAL A 447 13.59 -19.10 7.21
N ASP A 448 14.07 -20.18 7.81
CA ASP A 448 14.87 -21.19 7.11
C ASP A 448 14.08 -21.84 5.96
N PHE A 449 12.79 -22.13 6.18
CA PHE A 449 11.91 -22.69 5.16
C PHE A 449 11.73 -21.71 3.99
N LEU A 450 11.44 -20.43 4.29
CA LEU A 450 11.28 -19.39 3.28
C LEU A 450 12.57 -19.21 2.46
N ARG A 451 13.73 -19.19 3.12
CA ARG A 451 15.04 -19.02 2.48
C ARG A 451 15.40 -20.22 1.60
N ARG A 452 15.21 -21.45 2.12
CA ARG A 452 15.56 -22.69 1.42
C ARG A 452 14.72 -22.88 0.15
N ASN A 453 13.43 -22.58 0.24
CA ASN A 453 12.50 -22.74 -0.88
C ASN A 453 12.44 -21.52 -1.81
N LYS A 454 13.14 -20.43 -1.47
CA LYS A 454 13.14 -19.17 -2.22
C LYS A 454 11.73 -18.64 -2.52
N ILE A 455 10.86 -18.67 -1.51
CA ILE A 455 9.45 -18.30 -1.67
C ILE A 455 9.34 -16.87 -2.23
N PRO A 456 8.81 -16.66 -3.46
CA PRO A 456 8.97 -15.39 -4.18
C PRO A 456 8.55 -14.15 -3.40
N ARG A 457 7.42 -14.22 -2.68
CA ARG A 457 6.88 -13.12 -1.87
C ARG A 457 7.81 -12.67 -0.74
N PHE A 458 8.57 -13.60 -0.17
CA PHE A 458 9.37 -13.36 1.04
C PHE A 458 10.88 -13.43 0.79
N PHE A 459 11.30 -13.81 -0.41
CA PHE A 459 12.70 -14.13 -0.67
C PHE A 459 13.61 -12.92 -0.46
N ASP A 460 13.18 -11.73 -0.86
CA ASP A 460 13.94 -10.50 -0.66
C ASP A 460 14.21 -10.19 0.83
N ALA A 461 13.32 -10.61 1.73
CA ALA A 461 13.49 -10.41 3.16
C ALA A 461 14.49 -11.39 3.80
N VAL A 462 14.72 -12.55 3.17
CA VAL A 462 15.53 -13.65 3.76
C VAL A 462 16.82 -13.96 3.00
N LYS A 463 16.97 -13.49 1.76
CA LYS A 463 18.12 -13.81 0.89
C LYS A 463 19.47 -13.36 1.44
N ASN A 464 19.50 -12.26 2.18
CA ASN A 464 20.72 -11.67 2.75
C ASN A 464 20.95 -12.07 4.21
N ILE A 465 20.22 -13.07 4.73
CA ILE A 465 20.48 -13.61 6.06
C ILE A 465 21.69 -14.54 5.97
N LYS A 466 22.76 -14.21 6.68
CA LYS A 466 23.95 -15.05 6.83
C LYS A 466 23.68 -16.23 7.73
N ARG A 467 23.18 -15.98 8.95
CA ARG A 467 22.81 -17.01 9.91
C ARG A 467 21.73 -16.56 10.89
N ILE A 468 21.05 -17.55 11.47
CA ILE A 468 20.03 -17.37 12.51
C ILE A 468 20.35 -18.29 13.68
N GLU A 469 20.34 -17.74 14.89
CA GLU A 469 20.60 -18.45 16.13
C GLU A 469 19.42 -18.27 17.09
N THR A 470 19.14 -19.31 17.87
CA THR A 470 18.15 -19.27 18.96
C THR A 470 18.83 -19.78 20.24
N PRO A 471 19.60 -18.93 20.95
CA PRO A 471 20.32 -19.34 22.16
C PRO A 471 19.40 -19.92 23.25
N ASP A 472 18.15 -19.47 23.26
CA ASP A 472 17.07 -19.95 24.11
C ASP A 472 15.73 -19.78 23.37
N ASP A 473 14.64 -20.23 24.00
CA ASP A 473 13.27 -20.21 23.46
C ASP A 473 12.73 -18.79 23.23
N HIS A 474 13.38 -17.78 23.79
CA HIS A 474 12.90 -16.40 23.83
C HIS A 474 13.87 -15.39 23.19
N THR A 475 14.93 -15.87 22.55
CA THR A 475 15.94 -15.02 21.92
C THR A 475 16.17 -15.49 20.50
N LEU A 476 15.88 -14.61 19.53
CA LEU A 476 16.21 -14.80 18.13
C LEU A 476 17.34 -13.84 17.75
N ARG A 477 18.44 -14.36 17.22
CA ARG A 477 19.53 -13.54 16.65
C ARG A 477 19.63 -13.80 15.16
N VAL A 478 19.62 -12.73 14.38
CA VAL A 478 19.74 -12.78 12.91
C VAL A 478 20.94 -11.94 12.50
N VAL A 479 21.87 -12.57 11.80
CA VAL A 479 23.07 -11.92 11.26
C VAL A 479 22.88 -11.80 9.75
N MET A 480 23.00 -10.58 9.23
CA MET A 480 22.88 -10.28 7.81
C MET A 480 24.23 -10.35 7.11
N GLU A 481 24.24 -10.44 5.78
CA GLU A 481 25.47 -10.43 4.99
C GLU A 481 26.09 -9.03 4.87
N ASP A 482 25.27 -7.98 4.88
CA ASP A 482 25.69 -6.58 4.72
C ASP A 482 24.89 -5.65 5.66
N VAL A 483 25.03 -4.34 5.46
CA VAL A 483 24.41 -3.30 6.29
C VAL A 483 23.14 -2.77 5.62
N SER A 484 22.04 -2.80 6.37
CA SER A 484 20.82 -2.06 6.03
C SER A 484 19.95 -1.83 7.25
N TYR A 485 19.41 -0.62 7.35
CA TYR A 485 18.38 -0.19 8.31
C TYR A 485 17.07 -0.96 8.07
N TRP A 486 16.76 -1.29 6.81
CA TRP A 486 15.52 -1.95 6.41
C TRP A 486 15.44 -3.41 6.81
N TYR A 487 16.57 -4.02 7.22
CA TYR A 487 16.56 -5.42 7.65
C TYR A 487 15.67 -5.67 8.86
N LEU A 488 15.49 -4.67 9.73
CA LEU A 488 14.53 -4.80 10.82
C LEU A 488 13.13 -5.07 10.26
N ASP A 489 12.61 -4.21 9.39
CA ASP A 489 11.26 -4.34 8.84
C ASP A 489 11.11 -5.60 7.99
N ASN A 490 12.13 -5.93 7.18
CA ASN A 490 12.12 -7.11 6.32
C ASN A 490 11.98 -8.40 7.13
N VAL A 491 12.82 -8.58 8.15
CA VAL A 491 12.80 -9.80 8.98
C VAL A 491 11.62 -9.78 9.94
N ALA A 492 11.32 -8.62 10.52
CA ALA A 492 10.31 -8.51 11.55
C ALA A 492 8.88 -8.57 11.01
N GLY A 493 8.67 -8.25 9.73
CA GLY A 493 7.38 -8.31 9.05
C GLY A 493 7.01 -9.67 8.46
N LEU A 494 7.88 -10.69 8.59
CA LEU A 494 7.59 -12.04 8.11
C LEU A 494 6.47 -12.69 8.96
N PRO A 495 5.49 -13.37 8.33
CA PRO A 495 4.50 -14.15 9.06
C PRO A 495 5.19 -15.30 9.80
N ALA A 496 4.92 -15.45 11.09
CA ALA A 496 5.43 -16.53 11.91
C ALA A 496 4.54 -17.77 11.80
N MET A 497 5.17 -18.94 11.62
CA MET A 497 4.46 -20.22 11.56
C MET A 497 5.09 -21.23 12.52
N PRO A 498 4.32 -22.21 13.03
CA PRO A 498 4.87 -23.26 13.88
C PRO A 498 5.90 -24.11 13.14
N ALA A 499 7.00 -24.47 13.81
CA ALA A 499 8.03 -25.34 13.25
C ALA A 499 7.44 -26.67 12.74
N LYS A 500 6.47 -27.23 13.48
CA LYS A 500 5.80 -28.48 13.10
C LYS A 500 5.04 -28.41 11.77
N VAL A 501 4.48 -27.24 11.43
CA VAL A 501 3.77 -27.03 10.17
C VAL A 501 4.79 -26.93 9.04
N VAL A 502 5.72 -25.98 9.12
CA VAL A 502 6.69 -25.75 8.04
C VAL A 502 7.61 -26.97 7.80
N ASN A 503 7.91 -27.76 8.84
CA ASN A 503 8.70 -28.98 8.68
C ASN A 503 7.92 -30.15 8.07
N ALA A 504 6.58 -30.12 8.11
CA ALA A 504 5.71 -31.12 7.48
C ALA A 504 5.47 -30.81 5.99
N VAL A 505 5.56 -29.55 5.57
CA VAL A 505 5.38 -29.14 4.17
C VAL A 505 6.57 -29.61 3.32
N ARG A 506 6.28 -30.47 2.32
CA ARG A 506 7.27 -30.98 1.36
C ARG A 506 7.17 -30.28 0.01
N ASP A 507 5.95 -30.17 -0.51
CA ASP A 507 5.63 -29.43 -1.73
C ASP A 507 4.84 -28.18 -1.35
N TRP A 508 5.53 -27.07 -1.14
CA TRP A 508 4.92 -25.82 -0.70
C TRP A 508 4.02 -25.18 -1.77
N GLN A 509 4.22 -25.51 -3.05
CA GLN A 509 3.48 -24.91 -4.16
C GLN A 509 2.06 -25.49 -4.23
N ASN A 510 1.94 -26.81 -4.02
CA ASN A 510 0.66 -27.52 -4.07
C ASN A 510 0.11 -27.89 -2.69
N TRP A 511 0.73 -27.42 -1.61
CA TRP A 511 0.25 -27.66 -0.25
C TRP A 511 -1.11 -26.99 -0.04
N ASP A 512 -2.11 -27.79 0.35
CA ASP A 512 -3.41 -27.31 0.78
C ASP A 512 -3.44 -27.22 2.32
N PRO A 513 -3.44 -25.99 2.90
CA PRO A 513 -3.51 -25.83 4.34
C PRO A 513 -4.91 -26.07 4.93
N LEU A 514 -5.94 -26.21 4.07
CA LEU A 514 -7.30 -26.52 4.47
C LEU A 514 -7.53 -28.02 4.67
N ALA A 515 -6.61 -28.87 4.20
CA ALA A 515 -6.72 -30.31 4.30
C ALA A 515 -6.49 -30.81 5.73
N GLY A 516 -7.44 -31.57 6.26
CA GLY A 516 -7.42 -32.10 7.63
C GLY A 516 -7.68 -31.04 8.70
N GLY A 517 -8.07 -31.46 9.91
CA GLY A 517 -8.36 -30.51 11.00
C GLY A 517 -9.14 -31.10 12.16
N GLY A 518 -9.44 -30.25 13.14
CA GLY A 518 -10.22 -30.56 14.34
C GLY A 518 -10.88 -29.31 14.91
N GLU A 519 -11.16 -29.28 16.21
CA GLU A 519 -11.81 -28.13 16.87
C GLU A 519 -11.02 -26.80 16.74
N ALA A 520 -9.70 -26.86 16.49
CA ALA A 520 -8.85 -25.68 16.30
C ALA A 520 -8.81 -25.14 14.85
N GLY A 521 -9.68 -25.67 13.97
CA GLY A 521 -9.69 -25.34 12.54
C GLY A 521 -8.78 -26.25 11.70
N PRO A 522 -8.46 -25.85 10.46
CA PRO A 522 -7.62 -26.65 9.57
C PRO A 522 -6.21 -26.84 10.11
N ALA A 523 -5.68 -28.07 10.01
CA ALA A 523 -4.38 -28.42 10.57
C ALA A 523 -3.20 -27.64 9.93
N GLY A 524 -3.39 -27.08 8.73
CA GLY A 524 -2.40 -26.23 8.07
C GLY A 524 -2.46 -24.75 8.43
N LEU A 525 -3.58 -24.26 8.98
CA LEU A 525 -3.78 -22.85 9.33
C LEU A 525 -3.62 -22.61 10.83
N ILE A 526 -2.48 -23.03 11.36
CA ILE A 526 -2.10 -22.83 12.76
C ILE A 526 -1.33 -21.51 12.90
N GLY A 527 -1.90 -20.55 13.61
CA GLY A 527 -1.36 -19.19 13.73
C GLY A 527 -1.50 -18.60 15.13
N SER A 528 -0.86 -17.45 15.37
CA SER A 528 -0.90 -16.75 16.66
C SER A 528 -1.92 -15.61 16.70
N GLY A 529 -2.54 -15.31 15.55
CA GLY A 529 -3.44 -14.19 15.31
C GLY A 529 -4.70 -14.18 16.17
N PRO A 530 -5.44 -13.05 16.17
CA PRO A 530 -6.64 -12.89 16.99
C PRO A 530 -7.79 -13.80 16.59
N PHE A 531 -7.78 -14.35 15.37
CA PHE A 531 -8.84 -15.22 14.86
C PHE A 531 -8.28 -16.51 14.25
N MET A 532 -9.10 -17.56 14.28
CA MET A 532 -8.84 -18.88 13.72
C MET A 532 -9.91 -19.17 12.67
N LEU A 533 -9.53 -19.81 11.56
CA LEU A 533 -10.53 -20.18 10.55
C LEU A 533 -11.40 -21.32 11.09
N LYS A 534 -12.70 -21.06 11.21
CA LYS A 534 -13.72 -22.01 11.71
C LYS A 534 -14.42 -22.74 10.57
N GLY A 535 -14.66 -22.05 9.45
CA GLY A 535 -15.32 -22.62 8.29
C GLY A 535 -15.15 -21.77 7.05
N TYR A 536 -15.33 -22.39 5.89
CA TYR A 536 -15.26 -21.74 4.59
C TYR A 536 -16.33 -22.32 3.68
N ARG A 537 -17.16 -21.46 3.11
CA ARG A 537 -18.16 -21.81 2.11
C ARG A 537 -17.83 -21.06 0.84
N ALA A 538 -17.41 -21.80 -0.18
CA ALA A 538 -16.96 -21.25 -1.45
C ALA A 538 -18.02 -20.33 -2.07
N GLY A 539 -17.58 -19.18 -2.58
CA GLY A 539 -18.44 -18.14 -3.15
C GLY A 539 -19.34 -17.39 -2.17
N GLU A 540 -19.35 -17.76 -0.88
CA GLU A 540 -20.25 -17.15 0.12
C GLU A 540 -19.49 -16.45 1.25
N TYR A 541 -18.68 -17.17 2.04
CA TYR A 541 -17.98 -16.56 3.17
C TYR A 541 -16.81 -17.38 3.71
N LEU A 542 -15.90 -16.70 4.41
CA LEU A 542 -14.98 -17.29 5.38
C LEU A 542 -15.46 -16.93 6.80
N LEU A 543 -15.65 -17.94 7.64
CA LEU A 543 -16.04 -17.79 9.03
C LEU A 543 -14.86 -18.06 9.93
N PHE A 544 -14.59 -17.12 10.80
CA PHE A 544 -13.54 -17.18 11.80
C PHE A 544 -14.13 -17.09 13.19
N GLU A 545 -13.45 -17.68 14.16
CA GLU A 545 -13.74 -17.51 15.58
C GLU A 545 -12.52 -16.95 16.32
N ARG A 546 -12.78 -16.30 17.45
CA ARG A 546 -11.73 -15.76 18.29
C ARG A 546 -10.75 -16.84 18.73
N ASN A 547 -9.46 -16.57 18.58
CA ASN A 547 -8.40 -17.39 19.15
C ASN A 547 -8.37 -17.26 20.70
N PRO A 548 -8.68 -18.32 21.47
CA PRO A 548 -8.69 -18.26 22.92
C PRO A 548 -7.29 -18.06 23.52
N HIS A 549 -6.24 -18.34 22.74
CA HIS A 549 -4.84 -18.23 23.12
C HIS A 549 -4.19 -16.91 22.72
N TYR A 550 -4.92 -15.98 22.11
CA TYR A 550 -4.37 -14.67 21.74
C TYR A 550 -3.97 -13.87 22.99
N ARG A 551 -2.67 -13.57 23.13
CA ARG A 551 -2.11 -12.84 24.29
C ARG A 551 -1.08 -11.78 23.88
N LEU A 552 -1.02 -11.42 22.60
CA LEU A 552 0.11 -10.67 22.05
C LEU A 552 0.14 -9.20 22.44
N LEU A 553 -1.00 -8.59 22.74
CA LEU A 553 -1.05 -7.22 23.26
C LEU A 553 -0.93 -7.14 24.79
N GLU A 554 -0.75 -8.29 25.47
CA GLU A 554 -0.47 -8.30 26.90
C GLU A 554 0.98 -7.88 27.17
N GLY A 555 1.14 -6.87 28.02
CA GLY A 555 2.46 -6.29 28.32
C GLY A 555 3.03 -5.39 27.22
N ALA A 556 2.24 -5.04 26.19
CA ALA A 556 2.56 -3.97 25.27
C ALA A 556 2.51 -2.63 26.03
N VAL A 557 3.67 -2.19 26.52
CA VAL A 557 4.10 -0.83 26.89
C VAL A 557 5.18 -0.94 27.97
N LYS A 558 6.36 -0.42 27.65
CA LYS A 558 7.18 0.33 28.60
C LYS A 558 7.17 1.78 28.17
#